data_AF-A0A1B9S0D6-F1
#
_entry.id   AF-A0A1B9S0D6-F1
#
_cell.length_a   1.000
_cell.length_b   1.000
_cell.length_c   1.000
_cell.angle_alpha   90.00
_cell.angle_beta   90.00
_cell.angle_gamma   90.00
#
_symmetry.space_group_name_H-M   'P 1'
#
loop_
_entity.id
_entity.type
_entity.pdbx_description
1 polymer ?
#
loop_
_entity_poly.entity_id
_entity_poly.type
_entity_poly.pdbx_seq_one_letter_code
_entity_poly.pdbx_strand_id
1 'polypeptide(L)'
;MKKSIAVAIFLAPTIALGEDFAAMTKRIDDARLDYQSCLTKSATYYGQKLCRDVSELVPGAFGKCTDQRTILENLVRDRGDAPSERTRYLGSLRERYTDTMTAIILDQQIAANCQPK
;
A
#
# COMPACT_ATOMS: atom_id res chain seq x y z
N MET A 1 6.18 -62.42 21.91
CA MET A 1 7.08 -61.27 21.76
C MET A 1 6.35 -60.17 20.99
N LYS A 2 5.82 -59.14 21.66
CA LYS A 2 5.14 -58.00 21.01
C LYS A 2 6.16 -56.86 20.87
N LYS A 3 6.53 -56.52 19.63
CA LYS A 3 7.38 -55.37 19.32
C LYS A 3 6.49 -54.14 19.22
N SER A 4 6.56 -53.25 20.22
CA SER A 4 5.94 -51.94 20.17
C SER A 4 6.77 -51.04 19.25
N ILE A 5 6.21 -50.67 18.10
CA ILE A 5 6.79 -49.66 17.21
C ILE A 5 6.40 -48.30 17.79
N ALA A 6 7.32 -47.67 18.51
CA ALA A 6 7.18 -46.29 18.91
C ALA A 6 7.41 -45.40 17.67
N VAL A 7 6.34 -44.90 17.08
CA VAL A 7 6.41 -43.87 16.04
C VAL A 7 6.77 -42.57 16.74
N ALA A 8 8.04 -42.20 16.66
CA ALA A 8 8.49 -40.88 17.05
C ALA A 8 7.93 -39.87 16.04
N ILE A 9 6.84 -39.20 16.41
CA ILE A 9 6.34 -38.03 15.71
C ILE A 9 7.35 -36.92 15.95
N PHE A 10 8.24 -36.70 14.99
CA PHE A 10 9.07 -35.50 14.94
C PHE A 10 8.13 -34.30 14.73
N LEU A 11 7.76 -33.64 15.82
CA LEU A 11 7.24 -32.28 15.80
C LEU A 11 8.37 -31.37 15.31
N ALA A 12 8.44 -31.16 14.00
CA ALA A 12 9.32 -30.16 13.42
C ALA A 12 8.92 -28.78 13.98
N PRO A 13 9.87 -27.95 14.44
CA PRO A 13 9.57 -26.64 14.98
C PRO A 13 9.05 -25.75 13.84
N THR A 14 7.76 -25.42 13.86
CA THR A 14 7.11 -24.47 12.95
C THR A 14 7.48 -23.01 13.22
N ILE A 15 8.52 -22.76 14.02
CA ILE A 15 8.74 -21.46 14.68
C ILE A 15 9.47 -20.45 13.78
N ALA A 16 10.14 -20.88 12.71
CA ALA A 16 10.95 -19.98 11.87
C ALA A 16 10.16 -19.13 10.85
N LEU A 17 8.89 -19.43 10.58
CA LEU A 17 8.10 -18.73 9.55
C LEU A 17 7.26 -17.56 10.10
N GLY A 18 7.07 -17.48 11.43
CA GLY A 18 6.24 -16.45 12.06
C GLY A 18 6.93 -15.10 12.24
N GLU A 19 8.22 -15.08 12.57
CA GLU A 19 9.00 -13.83 12.71
C GLU A 19 9.15 -13.09 11.38
N ASP A 20 9.30 -13.80 10.27
CA ASP A 20 9.44 -13.22 8.93
C ASP A 20 8.12 -12.59 8.45
N PHE A 21 6.98 -13.23 8.73
CA PHE A 21 5.67 -12.71 8.32
C PHE A 21 5.27 -11.43 9.06
N ALA A 22 5.50 -11.37 10.38
CA ALA A 22 5.21 -10.18 11.19
C ALA A 22 6.11 -9.01 10.78
N ALA A 23 7.41 -9.26 10.57
CA ALA A 23 8.35 -8.26 10.09
C ALA A 23 7.97 -7.74 8.70
N MET A 24 7.58 -8.62 7.78
CA MET A 24 7.15 -8.21 6.44
C MET A 24 5.85 -7.41 6.46
N THR A 25 4.89 -7.81 7.30
CA THR A 25 3.63 -7.07 7.47
C THR A 25 3.89 -5.64 7.94
N LYS A 26 4.79 -5.46 8.92
CA LYS A 26 5.21 -4.13 9.36
C LYS A 26 5.83 -3.29 8.23
N ARG A 27 6.72 -3.88 7.43
CA ARG A 27 7.33 -3.20 6.28
C ARG A 27 6.31 -2.76 5.24
N ILE A 28 5.28 -3.58 5.01
CA ILE A 28 4.17 -3.23 4.11
C ILE A 28 3.37 -2.05 4.67
N ASP A 29 3.07 -2.06 5.97
CA ASP A 29 2.34 -0.96 6.60
C ASP A 29 3.15 0.36 6.55
N ASP A 30 4.46 0.30 6.82
CA ASP A 30 5.36 1.45 6.71
C ASP A 30 5.39 1.99 5.26
N ALA A 31 5.58 1.11 4.26
CA ALA A 31 5.58 1.50 2.85
C ALA A 31 4.22 2.05 2.38
N ARG A 32 3.12 1.56 2.94
CA ARG A 32 1.78 2.08 2.70
C ARG A 32 1.64 3.50 3.23
N LEU A 33 2.12 3.78 4.44
CA LEU A 33 2.10 5.12 5.01
C LEU A 33 2.95 6.09 4.19
N ASP A 34 4.13 5.65 3.71
CA ASP A 34 4.97 6.46 2.84
C ASP A 34 4.29 6.79 1.50
N TYR A 35 3.61 5.81 0.90
CA TYR A 35 2.84 6.03 -0.32
C TYR A 35 1.69 7.03 -0.11
N GLN A 36 0.92 6.87 0.98
CA GLN A 36 -0.16 7.80 1.34
C GLN A 36 0.35 9.21 1.63
N SER A 37 1.48 9.33 2.34
CA SER A 37 2.15 10.60 2.63
C SER A 37 2.60 11.30 1.34
N CYS A 38 3.19 10.54 0.40
CA CYS A 38 3.58 11.06 -0.90
C CYS A 38 2.39 11.63 -1.68
N LEU A 39 1.29 10.86 -1.76
CA LEU A 39 0.09 11.29 -2.49
C LEU A 39 -0.55 12.52 -1.86
N THR A 40 -0.64 12.54 -0.54
CA THR A 40 -1.18 13.70 0.20
C THR A 40 -0.36 14.95 -0.10
N LYS A 41 0.97 14.89 0.02
CA LYS A 41 1.87 16.01 -0.27
C LYS A 41 1.78 16.46 -1.72
N SER A 42 1.71 15.51 -2.66
CA SER A 42 1.61 15.79 -4.09
C SER A 42 0.28 16.44 -4.45
N ALA A 43 -0.83 15.92 -3.92
CA ALA A 43 -2.16 16.51 -4.07
C ALA A 43 -2.21 17.92 -3.49
N THR A 44 -1.67 18.13 -2.29
CA THR A 44 -1.59 19.46 -1.68
C THR A 44 -0.78 20.43 -2.55
N TYR A 45 0.41 20.03 -2.98
CA TYR A 45 1.26 20.86 -3.83
C TYR A 45 0.55 21.24 -5.13
N TYR A 46 -0.02 20.27 -5.84
CA TYR A 46 -0.69 20.53 -7.11
C TYR A 46 -1.95 21.36 -6.93
N GLY A 47 -2.81 21.06 -5.96
CA GLY A 47 -4.02 21.84 -5.75
C GLY A 47 -3.76 23.28 -5.25
N GLN A 48 -2.62 23.54 -4.61
CA GLN A 48 -2.21 24.90 -4.23
C GLN A 48 -1.61 25.71 -5.37
N LYS A 49 -0.98 25.03 -6.35
CA LYS A 49 -0.17 25.68 -7.40
C LYS A 49 -0.84 25.69 -8.77
N LEU A 50 -1.71 24.73 -9.02
CA LEU A 50 -2.32 24.50 -10.33
C LEU A 50 -3.84 24.65 -10.19
N CYS A 51 -4.37 25.68 -10.84
CA CYS A 51 -5.81 25.90 -10.95
C CYS A 51 -6.38 25.15 -12.16
N ARG A 52 -6.37 23.82 -12.07
CA ARG A 52 -6.84 22.90 -13.11
C ARG A 52 -7.86 21.92 -12.54
N ASP A 53 -8.59 21.23 -13.40
CA ASP A 53 -9.56 20.22 -12.97
C ASP A 53 -8.86 19.09 -12.19
N VAL A 54 -9.55 18.56 -11.17
CA VAL A 54 -9.05 17.47 -10.32
C VAL A 54 -8.65 16.25 -11.16
N SER A 55 -9.43 15.92 -12.19
CA SER A 55 -9.17 14.78 -13.07
C SER A 55 -7.87 14.91 -13.87
N GLU A 56 -7.41 16.14 -14.17
CA GLU A 56 -6.13 16.39 -14.82
C GLU A 56 -4.94 16.23 -13.85
N LEU A 57 -5.15 16.55 -12.58
CA LEU A 57 -4.08 16.59 -11.57
C LEU A 57 -3.86 15.25 -10.87
N VAL A 58 -4.92 14.44 -10.74
CA VAL A 58 -4.86 13.11 -10.13
C VAL A 58 -3.74 12.25 -10.75
N PRO A 59 -3.68 12.03 -12.09
CA PRO A 59 -2.60 11.23 -12.69
C PRO A 59 -1.20 11.77 -12.38
N GLY A 60 -1.04 13.10 -12.28
CA GLY A 60 0.22 13.73 -11.92
C GLY A 60 0.65 13.40 -10.49
N ALA A 61 -0.28 13.47 -9.52
CA ALA A 61 -0.01 13.10 -8.13
C ALA A 61 0.39 11.63 -8.00
N PHE A 62 -0.32 10.73 -8.69
CA PHE A 62 0.03 9.31 -8.73
C PHE A 62 1.39 9.04 -9.40
N GLY A 63 1.68 9.73 -10.51
CA GLY A 63 2.95 9.62 -11.21
C GLY A 63 4.15 9.93 -10.32
N LYS A 64 4.03 10.94 -9.43
CA LYS A 64 5.08 11.31 -8.47
C LYS A 64 5.34 10.28 -7.38
N CYS A 65 4.38 9.40 -7.11
CA CYS A 65 4.46 8.40 -6.04
C CYS A 65 4.63 6.98 -6.57
N THR A 66 5.05 6.85 -7.85
CA THR A 66 5.25 5.54 -8.50
C THR A 66 6.30 4.70 -7.79
N ASP A 67 7.40 5.31 -7.32
CA ASP A 67 8.48 4.59 -6.65
C ASP A 67 8.00 3.95 -5.34
N GLN A 68 7.28 4.70 -4.50
CA GLN A 68 6.67 4.19 -3.27
C GLN A 68 5.64 3.11 -3.57
N ARG A 69 4.86 3.27 -4.65
CA ARG A 69 3.93 2.24 -5.11
C ARG A 69 4.66 0.95 -5.47
N THR A 70 5.76 1.03 -6.22
CA THR A 70 6.56 -0.13 -6.62
C THR A 70 7.20 -0.82 -5.41
N ILE A 71 7.70 -0.06 -4.43
CA ILE A 71 8.22 -0.64 -3.17
C ILE A 71 7.13 -1.42 -2.46
N LEU A 72 5.93 -0.83 -2.31
CA LEU A 72 4.80 -1.48 -1.66
C LEU A 72 4.33 -2.73 -2.41
N GLU A 73 4.24 -2.67 -3.74
CA GLU A 73 3.88 -3.81 -4.59
C GLU A 73 4.88 -4.97 -4.44
N ASN A 74 6.18 -4.66 -4.38
CA ASN A 74 7.24 -5.66 -4.18
C ASN A 74 7.15 -6.30 -2.78
N LEU A 75 6.96 -5.50 -1.73
CA LEU A 75 6.82 -6.04 -0.37
C LEU A 75 5.60 -6.96 -0.23
N VAL A 76 4.47 -6.60 -0.84
CA VAL A 76 3.26 -7.43 -0.88
C VAL A 76 3.51 -8.72 -1.67
N ARG A 77 4.37 -8.67 -2.71
CA ARG A 77 4.80 -9.86 -3.45
C ARG A 77 5.65 -10.78 -2.59
N ASP A 78 6.51 -10.21 -1.76
CA ASP A 78 7.51 -10.93 -0.97
C ASP A 78 6.95 -11.46 0.36
N ARG A 79 5.78 -10.98 0.83
CA ARG A 79 5.10 -11.50 2.03
C ARG A 79 4.71 -12.98 1.96
N GLY A 80 4.73 -13.58 0.77
CA GLY A 80 4.44 -15.00 0.60
C GLY A 80 2.95 -15.35 0.67
N ASP A 81 2.06 -14.36 0.61
CA ASP A 81 0.61 -14.61 0.52
C ASP A 81 0.27 -15.44 -0.72
N ALA A 82 -0.82 -16.21 -0.59
CA ALA A 82 -1.47 -16.86 -1.72
C ALA A 82 -1.76 -15.83 -2.83
N PRO A 83 -1.62 -16.19 -4.12
CA PRO A 83 -1.80 -15.25 -5.23
C PRO A 83 -3.13 -14.48 -5.23
N SER A 84 -4.21 -15.09 -4.73
CA SER A 84 -5.53 -14.46 -4.60
C SER A 84 -5.55 -13.34 -3.54
N GLU A 85 -4.95 -13.58 -2.37
CA GLU A 85 -4.84 -12.60 -1.28
C GLU A 85 -3.94 -11.43 -1.68
N ARG A 86 -2.83 -11.74 -2.37
CA ARG A 86 -1.95 -10.75 -2.98
C ARG A 86 -2.70 -9.86 -3.97
N THR A 87 -3.44 -10.46 -4.89
CA THR A 87 -4.23 -9.73 -5.90
C THR A 87 -5.28 -8.85 -5.24
N ARG A 88 -5.96 -9.36 -4.21
CA ARG A 88 -6.94 -8.60 -3.43
C ARG A 88 -6.30 -7.41 -2.72
N TYR A 89 -5.13 -7.60 -2.10
CA TYR A 89 -4.41 -6.55 -1.39
C TYR A 89 -3.91 -5.48 -2.36
N LEU A 90 -3.29 -5.88 -3.47
CA LEU A 90 -2.87 -4.97 -4.54
C LEU A 90 -4.06 -4.20 -5.13
N GLY A 91 -5.22 -4.85 -5.32
CA GLY A 91 -6.45 -4.18 -5.73
C GLY A 91 -6.92 -3.14 -4.70
N SER A 92 -6.81 -3.43 -3.40
CA SER A 92 -7.17 -2.49 -2.34
C SER A 92 -6.26 -1.25 -2.28
N LEU A 93 -5.00 -1.40 -2.69
CA LEU A 93 -4.05 -0.28 -2.80
C LEU A 93 -4.36 0.61 -4.00
N ARG A 94 -4.89 0.02 -5.07
CA ARG A 94 -4.93 0.62 -6.41
C ARG A 94 -6.23 1.33 -6.73
N GLU A 95 -7.36 1.05 -6.07
CA GLU A 95 -8.62 1.16 -6.82
C GLU A 95 -9.86 1.72 -6.12
N ARG A 96 -9.73 2.68 -5.21
CA ARG A 96 -10.79 3.70 -4.96
C ARG A 96 -10.48 4.63 -3.82
N TYR A 97 -10.00 4.09 -2.69
CA TYR A 97 -9.88 4.88 -1.47
C TYR A 97 -8.79 5.96 -1.61
N THR A 98 -7.63 5.55 -2.11
CA THR A 98 -6.48 6.42 -2.34
C THR A 98 -6.76 7.49 -3.40
N ASP A 99 -7.43 7.11 -4.49
CA ASP A 99 -7.84 8.02 -5.58
C ASP A 99 -8.86 9.04 -5.08
N THR A 100 -9.86 8.57 -4.33
CA THR A 100 -10.89 9.44 -3.73
C THR A 100 -10.26 10.43 -2.77
N MET A 101 -9.36 9.99 -1.89
CA MET A 101 -8.67 10.88 -0.94
C MET A 101 -7.81 11.92 -1.67
N THR A 102 -7.05 11.49 -2.68
CA THR A 102 -6.22 12.38 -3.51
C THR A 102 -7.07 13.43 -4.21
N ALA A 103 -8.20 13.02 -4.78
CA ALA A 103 -9.16 13.90 -5.43
C ALA A 103 -9.79 14.91 -4.45
N ILE A 104 -10.18 14.47 -3.25
CA ILE A 104 -10.72 15.36 -2.20
C ILE A 104 -9.69 16.43 -1.81
N ILE A 105 -8.44 16.04 -1.59
CA ILE A 105 -7.39 17.00 -1.21
C ILE A 105 -7.16 18.01 -2.33
N LEU A 106 -7.12 17.54 -3.58
CA LEU A 106 -7.00 18.43 -4.74
C LEU A 106 -8.14 19.44 -4.80
N ASP A 107 -9.39 18.97 -4.73
CA ASP A 107 -10.59 19.80 -4.78
C ASP A 107 -10.57 20.88 -3.68
N GLN A 108 -10.28 20.50 -2.44
CA GLN A 108 -10.19 21.42 -1.31
C GLN A 108 -9.13 22.51 -1.52
N GLN A 109 -7.94 22.14 -2.03
CA GLN A 109 -6.88 23.11 -2.24
C GLN A 109 -7.18 24.01 -3.44
N ILE A 110 -7.75 23.49 -4.52
CA ILE A 110 -8.14 24.31 -5.68
C ILE A 110 -9.22 25.32 -5.25
N ALA A 111 -10.26 24.87 -4.55
CA ALA A 111 -11.32 25.74 -4.04
C ALA A 111 -10.76 26.85 -3.13
N ALA A 112 -9.77 26.54 -2.29
CA ALA A 112 -9.16 27.51 -1.40
C ALA A 112 -8.23 28.53 -2.09
N ASN A 113 -7.58 28.15 -3.19
CA ASN A 113 -6.50 28.95 -3.80
C ASN A 113 -6.85 29.58 -5.16
N CYS A 114 -7.84 29.05 -5.87
CA CYS A 114 -8.10 29.38 -7.27
C CYS A 114 -9.42 30.14 -7.51
N GLN A 115 -10.19 30.45 -6.48
CA GLN A 115 -11.36 31.31 -6.63
C GLN A 115 -10.98 32.81 -6.69
N PRO A 116 -11.63 33.59 -7.57
CA PRO A 116 -11.46 35.05 -7.57
C PRO A 116 -11.97 35.62 -6.23
N LYS A 117 -11.17 36.50 -5.62
CA LYS A 117 -11.51 37.21 -4.38
C LYS A 117 -12.45 38.38 -4.63
#